data_AF-A0A4R3Z9C0-F1
#
_entry.id   AF-A0A4R3Z9C0-F1
#
_cell.length_a   1.000
_cell.length_b   1.000
_cell.length_c   1.000
_cell.angle_alpha   90.00
_cell.angle_beta   90.00
_cell.angle_gamma   90.00
#
_symmetry.space_group_name_H-M   'P 1'
#
loop_
_entity.id
_entity.type
_entity.pdbx_description
1 polymer ?
#
loop_
_entity_poly.entity_id
_entity_poly.type
_entity_poly.pdbx_seq_one_letter_code
_entity_poly.pdbx_strand_id
1 'polypeptide(L)'
;MTDITELALITKIKNQLKNFDTVVLREAEANALVEALEKAQTKNALVAGGIEASTKLHERIAELDAELEREREKSRRVMSRIAELESRTVTVKLPPKIERDDSDGWFMYNGGRVGGGAAEWYNKALDDVSSAQSAVVTVKPEDADGVREEGNQFLVVRHPGKVPVIKHPVGQLEDYLLQILKADPLATIDIVTHRYYGVGGQFVEDADEYLHEMGIKWEAE
;
A
#
# COMPACT_ATOMS: atom_id res chain seq x y z
N MET A 1 75.97 -11.85 66.27
CA MET A 1 74.66 -11.48 66.86
C MET A 1 73.55 -11.39 65.80
N THR A 2 73.80 -11.80 64.55
CA THR A 2 72.95 -11.60 63.36
C THR A 2 72.06 -12.79 63.01
N ASP A 3 72.45 -14.02 63.36
CA ASP A 3 71.69 -15.23 62.99
C ASP A 3 70.35 -15.37 63.75
N ILE A 4 70.30 -14.89 65.00
CA ILE A 4 69.09 -14.94 65.85
C ILE A 4 67.99 -14.02 65.30
N THR A 5 68.37 -12.87 64.73
CA THR A 5 67.42 -11.90 64.17
C THR A 5 66.82 -12.35 62.85
N GLU A 6 67.60 -13.01 61.99
CA GLU A 6 67.10 -13.55 60.73
C GLU A 6 66.15 -14.74 60.96
N LEU A 7 66.49 -15.64 61.90
CA LEU A 7 65.62 -16.75 62.29
C LEU A 7 64.27 -16.28 62.86
N ALA A 8 64.28 -15.22 63.67
CA ALA A 8 63.07 -14.61 64.20
C ALA A 8 62.19 -14.02 63.07
N LEU A 9 62.81 -13.36 62.09
CA LEU A 9 62.12 -12.78 60.94
C LEU A 9 61.48 -13.88 60.06
N ILE A 10 62.23 -14.94 59.76
CA ILE A 10 61.76 -16.10 58.99
C ILE A 10 60.58 -16.78 59.69
N THR A 11 60.65 -16.91 61.03
CA THR A 11 59.57 -17.51 61.82
C THR A 11 58.30 -16.66 61.79
N LYS A 12 58.45 -15.32 61.84
CA LYS A 12 57.33 -14.38 61.71
C LYS A 12 56.68 -14.45 60.33
N ILE A 13 57.48 -14.48 59.26
CA ILE A 13 57.00 -14.63 57.88
C ILE A 13 56.29 -15.97 57.70
N LYS A 14 56.85 -17.08 58.21
CA LYS A 14 56.21 -18.41 58.15
C LYS A 14 54.87 -18.45 58.90
N ASN A 15 54.75 -17.80 60.05
CA ASN A 15 53.48 -17.73 60.78
C ASN A 15 52.45 -16.85 60.06
N GLN A 16 52.89 -15.78 59.39
CA GLN A 16 51.99 -14.97 58.55
C GLN A 16 51.51 -15.76 57.33
N LEU A 17 52.39 -16.52 56.67
CA LEU A 17 52.04 -17.39 55.54
C LEU A 17 51.08 -18.52 55.92
N LYS A 18 51.12 -19.04 57.15
CA LYS A 18 50.13 -20.03 57.64
C LYS A 18 48.71 -19.48 57.77
N ASN A 19 48.54 -18.17 57.87
CA ASN A 19 47.23 -17.52 57.95
C ASN A 19 46.68 -17.13 56.57
N PHE A 20 47.50 -17.22 55.51
CA PHE A 20 47.01 -17.11 54.14
C PHE A 20 46.52 -18.49 53.72
N ASP A 21 45.24 -18.78 53.97
CA ASP A 21 44.52 -19.80 53.21
C ASP A 21 44.54 -19.33 51.76
N THR A 22 45.50 -19.82 50.98
CA THR A 22 45.44 -19.66 49.54
C THR A 22 44.19 -20.41 49.09
N VAL A 23 43.15 -19.67 48.70
CA VAL A 23 41.95 -20.24 48.07
C VAL A 23 42.39 -20.71 46.68
N VAL A 24 43.06 -21.86 46.64
CA VAL A 24 43.38 -22.54 45.40
C VAL A 24 42.09 -23.23 45.00
N LEU A 25 41.33 -22.58 44.13
CA LEU A 25 40.20 -23.21 43.47
C LEU A 25 40.70 -24.49 42.82
N ARG A 26 39.98 -25.60 43.06
CA ARG A 26 40.28 -26.83 42.32
C ARG A 26 40.05 -26.55 40.84
N GLU A 27 40.89 -27.10 39.98
CA GLU A 27 40.85 -26.86 38.53
C GLU A 27 39.44 -27.11 37.94
N ALA A 28 38.74 -28.12 38.46
CA ALA A 28 37.35 -28.41 38.11
C ALA A 28 36.36 -27.29 38.51
N GLU A 29 36.55 -26.68 39.68
CA GLU A 29 35.72 -25.56 40.16
C GLU A 29 36.00 -24.29 39.35
N ALA A 30 37.26 -24.02 39.02
CA ALA A 30 37.65 -22.90 38.16
C ALA A 30 37.08 -23.05 36.73
N ASN A 31 37.18 -24.24 36.13
CA ASN A 31 36.66 -24.51 34.79
C ASN A 31 35.12 -24.40 34.74
N ALA A 32 34.42 -24.87 35.77
CA ALA A 32 32.96 -24.73 35.87
C ALA A 32 32.52 -23.26 35.94
N LEU A 33 33.27 -22.41 36.64
CA LEU A 33 33.00 -20.97 36.71
C LEU A 33 33.25 -20.25 35.37
N VAL A 34 34.30 -20.65 34.64
CA VAL A 34 34.59 -20.10 33.31
C VAL A 34 33.49 -20.48 32.32
N GLU A 35 33.07 -21.73 32.28
CA GLU A 35 31.98 -22.19 31.40
C GLU A 35 30.66 -21.46 31.73
N ALA A 36 30.35 -21.28 33.01
CA ALA A 36 29.18 -20.52 33.43
C ALA A 36 29.25 -19.04 33.00
N LEU A 37 30.43 -18.42 33.06
CA LEU A 37 30.65 -17.04 32.65
C LEU A 37 30.50 -16.87 31.13
N GLU A 38 31.09 -17.76 30.33
CA GLU A 38 30.94 -17.77 28.86
C GLU A 38 29.47 -17.93 28.47
N LYS A 39 28.74 -18.82 29.17
CA LYS A 39 27.29 -19.01 28.96
C LYS A 39 26.47 -17.78 29.37
N ALA A 40 26.90 -17.02 30.39
CA ALA A 40 26.26 -15.78 30.77
C ALA A 40 26.54 -14.66 29.75
N GLN A 41 27.77 -14.56 29.24
CA GLN A 41 28.16 -13.56 28.24
C GLN A 41 27.42 -13.77 26.91
N THR A 42 27.33 -15.00 26.45
CA THR A 42 26.57 -15.35 25.23
C THR A 42 25.09 -15.01 25.36
N LYS A 43 24.46 -15.28 26.52
CA LYS A 43 23.09 -14.84 26.81
C LYS A 43 22.95 -13.32 26.80
N ASN A 44 23.88 -12.59 27.42
CA ASN A 44 23.84 -11.13 27.45
C ASN A 44 23.96 -10.52 26.05
N ALA A 45 24.80 -11.09 25.17
CA ALA A 45 24.92 -10.65 23.79
C ALA A 45 23.61 -10.86 23.00
N LEU A 46 22.96 -12.00 23.20
CA LEU A 46 21.65 -12.32 22.61
C LEU A 46 20.56 -11.34 23.06
N VAL A 47 20.50 -11.05 24.36
CA VAL A 47 19.53 -10.10 24.92
C VAL A 47 19.79 -8.68 24.40
N ALA A 48 21.04 -8.25 24.31
CA ALA A 48 21.39 -6.93 23.76
C ALA A 48 20.94 -6.79 22.30
N GLY A 49 21.18 -7.80 21.46
CA GLY A 49 20.70 -7.82 20.07
C GLY A 49 19.17 -7.81 19.97
N GLY A 50 18.48 -8.53 20.86
CA GLY A 50 17.02 -8.53 20.94
C GLY A 50 16.44 -7.16 21.33
N ILE A 51 17.10 -6.45 22.25
CA ILE A 51 16.70 -5.08 22.65
C ILE A 51 16.83 -4.13 21.46
N GLU A 52 17.95 -4.17 20.73
CA GLU A 52 18.17 -3.30 19.57
C GLU A 52 17.17 -3.56 18.42
N ALA A 53 16.87 -4.84 18.16
CA ALA A 53 15.84 -5.20 17.19
C ALA A 53 14.45 -4.70 17.63
N SER A 54 14.14 -4.84 18.93
CA SER A 54 12.90 -4.35 19.51
C SER A 54 12.78 -2.84 19.37
N THR A 55 13.80 -2.05 19.69
CA THR A 55 13.74 -0.58 19.54
C THR A 55 13.50 -0.15 18.10
N LYS A 56 14.16 -0.80 17.13
CA LYS A 56 13.94 -0.55 15.69
C LYS A 56 12.49 -0.85 15.27
N LEU A 57 11.90 -1.93 15.79
CA LEU A 57 10.50 -2.26 15.52
C LEU A 57 9.55 -1.20 16.12
N HIS A 58 9.81 -0.73 17.35
CA HIS A 58 9.01 0.32 17.97
C HIS A 58 9.08 1.65 17.19
N GLU A 59 10.25 2.01 16.67
CA GLU A 59 10.41 3.18 15.78
C GLU A 59 9.58 3.03 14.50
N ARG A 60 9.62 1.85 13.86
CA ARG A 60 8.83 1.58 12.65
C ARG A 60 7.32 1.61 12.90
N ILE A 61 6.87 1.12 14.06
CA ILE A 61 5.46 1.19 14.47
C ILE A 61 5.03 2.66 14.60
N ALA A 62 5.83 3.49 15.27
CA ALA A 62 5.51 4.91 15.43
C ALA A 62 5.45 5.66 14.08
N GLU A 63 6.31 5.29 13.13
CA GLU A 63 6.28 5.83 11.77
C GLU A 63 5.00 5.43 11.02
N LEU A 64 4.62 4.15 11.09
CA LEU A 64 3.39 3.64 10.46
C LEU A 64 2.13 4.28 11.06
N ASP A 65 2.09 4.47 12.38
CA ASP A 65 0.98 5.15 13.06
C ASP A 65 0.85 6.62 12.59
N ALA A 66 1.98 7.31 12.40
CA ALA A 66 1.98 8.68 11.89
C ALA A 66 1.47 8.75 10.44
N GLU A 67 1.82 7.79 9.59
CA GLU A 67 1.34 7.74 8.22
C GLU A 67 -0.16 7.41 8.15
N LEU A 68 -0.62 6.47 8.99
CA LEU A 68 -2.04 6.15 9.10
C LEU A 68 -2.88 7.37 9.49
N GLU A 69 -2.40 8.21 10.40
CA GLU A 69 -3.10 9.46 10.77
C GLU A 69 -3.09 10.49 9.64
N ARG A 70 -2.02 10.60 8.85
CA ARG A 70 -2.02 11.46 7.66
C ARG A 70 -3.07 11.02 6.65
N GLU A 71 -3.21 9.72 6.45
CA GLU A 71 -4.21 9.17 5.52
C GLU A 71 -5.64 9.40 6.02
N ARG A 72 -5.87 9.19 7.32
CA ARG A 72 -7.16 9.53 7.96
C ARG A 72 -7.51 11.01 7.83
N GLU A 73 -6.53 11.90 7.93
CA GLU A 73 -6.72 13.33 7.73
C GLU A 73 -7.07 13.67 6.27
N LYS A 74 -6.43 13.02 5.29
CA LYS A 74 -6.81 13.17 3.88
C LYS A 74 -8.26 12.74 3.65
N SER A 75 -8.65 11.57 4.17
CA SER A 75 -10.03 11.08 4.08
C SER A 75 -11.02 12.01 4.77
N ARG A 76 -10.69 12.56 5.95
CA ARG A 76 -11.54 13.57 6.62
C ARG A 76 -11.73 14.83 5.77
N ARG A 77 -10.68 15.32 5.11
CA ARG A 77 -10.78 16.47 4.19
C ARG A 77 -11.65 16.17 2.98
N VAL A 78 -11.48 15.00 2.36
CA VAL A 78 -12.31 14.58 1.22
C VAL A 78 -13.78 14.48 1.64
N MET A 79 -14.07 13.82 2.75
CA MET A 79 -15.44 13.70 3.27
C MET A 79 -16.08 15.06 3.57
N SER A 80 -15.32 15.97 4.18
CA SER A 80 -15.79 17.34 4.42
C SER A 80 -16.08 18.09 3.12
N ARG A 81 -15.24 17.92 2.09
CA ARG A 81 -15.45 18.54 0.78
C ARG A 81 -16.67 17.97 0.06
N ILE A 82 -16.90 16.66 0.15
CA ILE A 82 -18.10 16.01 -0.40
C ILE A 82 -19.34 16.58 0.26
N ALA A 83 -19.39 16.64 1.60
CA ALA A 83 -20.52 17.21 2.33
C ALA A 83 -20.79 18.69 1.96
N GLU A 84 -19.74 19.49 1.79
CA GLU A 84 -19.89 20.87 1.30
C GLU A 84 -20.49 20.90 -0.11
N LEU A 85 -19.99 20.07 -1.03
CA LEU A 85 -20.48 20.01 -2.41
C LEU A 85 -21.93 19.51 -2.47
N GLU A 86 -22.28 18.48 -1.70
CA GLU A 86 -23.65 17.99 -1.57
C GLU A 86 -24.59 19.07 -1.04
N SER A 87 -24.18 19.86 -0.03
CA SER A 87 -24.98 20.97 0.48
C SER A 87 -25.21 22.09 -0.56
N ARG A 88 -24.32 22.20 -1.54
CA ARG A 88 -24.38 23.17 -2.65
C ARG A 88 -25.09 22.63 -3.89
N THR A 89 -25.47 21.35 -3.91
CA THR A 89 -26.24 20.80 -5.03
C THR A 89 -27.63 21.44 -5.05
N VAL A 90 -27.92 22.14 -6.14
CA VAL A 90 -29.24 22.71 -6.39
C VAL A 90 -30.10 21.62 -7.02
N THR A 91 -31.17 21.22 -6.34
CA THR A 91 -32.16 20.31 -6.92
C THR A 91 -32.94 21.03 -8.01
N VAL A 92 -32.66 20.70 -9.28
CA VAL A 92 -33.38 21.26 -10.43
C VAL A 92 -34.73 20.57 -10.54
N LYS A 93 -35.80 21.24 -10.11
CA LYS A 93 -37.17 20.74 -10.33
C LYS A 93 -37.49 20.76 -11.82
N LEU A 94 -37.74 19.59 -12.39
CA LEU A 94 -38.16 19.48 -13.78
C LEU A 94 -39.61 19.96 -13.97
N PRO A 95 -39.92 20.64 -15.08
CA PRO A 95 -41.29 21.01 -15.42
C PRO A 95 -42.14 19.76 -15.76
N PRO A 96 -43.48 19.84 -15.69
CA PRO A 96 -44.36 18.71 -15.96
C PRO A 96 -44.30 18.30 -17.45
N LYS A 97 -44.57 17.01 -17.69
CA LYS A 97 -44.73 16.46 -19.04
C LYS A 97 -46.01 16.99 -19.69
N ILE A 98 -46.02 17.03 -21.02
CA ILE A 98 -47.19 17.38 -21.82
C ILE A 98 -48.04 16.13 -21.98
N GLU A 99 -49.28 16.19 -21.52
CA GLU A 99 -50.24 15.09 -21.56
C GLU A 99 -51.15 15.19 -22.78
N ARG A 100 -51.76 14.06 -23.16
CA ARG A 100 -52.83 14.01 -24.16
C ARG A 100 -54.16 14.24 -23.44
N ASP A 101 -55.04 15.01 -24.07
CA ASP A 101 -56.44 15.08 -23.64
C ASP A 101 -57.19 13.84 -24.12
N ASP A 102 -57.82 13.12 -23.19
CA ASP A 102 -58.58 11.90 -23.48
C ASP A 102 -59.79 12.14 -24.40
N SER A 103 -60.28 13.38 -24.46
CA SER A 103 -61.50 13.73 -25.25
C SER A 103 -61.22 13.87 -26.74
N ASP A 104 -60.03 14.37 -27.11
CA ASP A 104 -59.68 14.74 -28.49
C ASP A 104 -58.36 14.08 -28.97
N GLY A 105 -57.59 13.42 -28.09
CA GLY A 105 -56.33 12.76 -28.40
C GLY A 105 -55.14 13.69 -28.71
N TRP A 106 -55.37 15.00 -28.67
CA TRP A 106 -54.35 16.05 -28.89
C TRP A 106 -53.53 16.30 -27.64
N PHE A 107 -52.25 16.62 -27.82
CA PHE A 107 -51.41 17.11 -26.73
C PHE A 107 -51.81 18.53 -26.34
N MET A 108 -51.91 18.77 -25.03
CA MET A 108 -52.33 20.06 -24.48
C MET A 108 -51.26 20.62 -23.53
N TYR A 109 -50.91 21.89 -23.68
CA TYR A 109 -49.98 22.59 -22.79
C TYR A 109 -50.43 24.03 -22.57
N ASN A 110 -50.54 24.44 -21.30
CA ASN A 110 -51.00 25.78 -20.89
C ASN A 110 -52.28 26.25 -21.62
N GLY A 111 -53.25 25.34 -21.81
CA GLY A 111 -54.54 25.65 -22.44
C GLY A 111 -54.53 25.71 -23.97
N GLY A 112 -53.39 25.45 -24.63
CA GLY A 112 -53.27 25.40 -26.10
C GLY A 112 -52.99 23.99 -26.63
N ARG A 113 -53.41 23.72 -27.87
CA ARG A 113 -53.08 22.49 -28.61
C ARG A 113 -51.61 22.53 -29.05
N VAL A 114 -50.90 21.43 -28.82
CA VAL A 114 -49.50 21.23 -29.20
C VAL A 114 -49.40 20.17 -30.28
N GLY A 115 -48.54 20.39 -31.28
CA GLY A 115 -48.26 19.40 -32.33
C GLY A 115 -47.59 18.15 -31.75
N GLY A 116 -48.01 16.96 -32.21
CA GLY A 116 -47.54 15.67 -31.67
C GLY A 116 -46.02 15.52 -31.61
N GLY A 117 -45.32 15.83 -32.70
CA GLY A 117 -43.86 15.74 -32.74
C GLY A 117 -43.14 16.68 -31.77
N ALA A 118 -43.72 17.86 -31.48
CA ALA A 118 -43.14 18.81 -30.53
C ALA A 118 -43.33 18.35 -29.08
N ALA A 119 -44.51 17.84 -28.75
CA ALA A 119 -44.81 17.31 -27.41
C ALA A 119 -44.00 16.06 -27.08
N GLU A 120 -43.84 15.16 -28.06
CA GLU A 120 -43.04 13.94 -27.91
C GLU A 120 -41.55 14.25 -27.73
N TRP A 121 -41.00 15.21 -28.50
CA TRP A 121 -39.62 15.64 -28.34
C TRP A 121 -39.35 16.30 -26.98
N TYR A 122 -40.28 17.13 -26.50
CA TYR A 122 -40.20 17.75 -25.18
C TYR A 122 -40.24 16.70 -24.05
N ASN A 123 -41.19 15.77 -24.09
CA ASN A 123 -41.30 14.71 -23.09
C ASN A 123 -40.08 13.79 -23.09
N LYS A 124 -39.53 13.46 -24.28
CA LYS A 124 -38.29 12.70 -24.40
C LYS A 124 -37.10 13.45 -23.80
N ALA A 125 -36.97 14.75 -24.05
CA ALA A 125 -35.91 15.56 -23.47
C ALA A 125 -36.00 15.61 -21.93
N LEU A 126 -37.22 15.67 -21.38
CA LEU A 126 -37.42 15.56 -19.93
C LEU A 126 -37.02 14.19 -19.38
N ASP A 127 -37.31 13.11 -20.11
CA ASP A 127 -36.87 11.76 -19.74
C ASP A 127 -35.35 11.61 -19.78
N ASP A 128 -34.69 12.16 -20.80
CA ASP A 128 -33.23 12.15 -20.92
C ASP A 128 -32.59 12.93 -19.75
N VAL A 129 -33.14 14.09 -19.38
CA VAL A 129 -32.65 14.89 -18.23
C VAL A 129 -32.96 14.22 -16.89
N SER A 130 -34.15 13.65 -16.71
CA SER A 130 -34.51 12.90 -15.50
C SER A 130 -33.60 11.69 -15.32
N SER A 131 -33.30 10.98 -16.41
CA SER A 131 -32.38 9.84 -16.41
C SER A 131 -30.95 10.27 -16.02
N ALA A 132 -30.50 11.42 -16.53
CA ALA A 132 -29.21 12.00 -16.16
C ALA A 132 -29.16 12.49 -14.70
N GLN A 133 -30.26 13.01 -14.15
CA GLN A 133 -30.36 13.39 -12.73
C GLN A 133 -30.44 12.17 -11.80
N SER A 134 -31.12 11.10 -12.21
CA SER A 134 -31.20 9.84 -11.45
C SER A 134 -29.97 8.97 -11.59
N ALA A 135 -29.08 9.27 -12.54
CA ALA A 135 -27.74 8.68 -12.62
C ALA A 135 -26.83 9.23 -11.51
N VAL A 136 -27.31 9.19 -10.26
CA VAL A 136 -26.44 9.14 -9.10
C VAL A 136 -25.72 7.81 -9.20
N VAL A 137 -24.45 7.85 -9.58
CA VAL A 137 -23.56 6.71 -9.43
C VAL A 137 -23.39 6.52 -7.92
N THR A 138 -24.20 5.66 -7.34
CA THR A 138 -23.97 5.15 -5.99
C THR A 138 -22.73 4.26 -6.07
N VAL A 139 -21.56 4.87 -5.97
CA VAL A 139 -20.33 4.11 -5.71
C VAL A 139 -20.50 3.56 -4.31
N LYS A 140 -20.80 2.28 -4.19
CA LYS A 140 -20.80 1.67 -2.86
C LYS A 140 -19.35 1.65 -2.38
N PRO A 141 -19.09 1.77 -1.08
CA PRO A 141 -17.72 1.70 -0.55
C PRO A 141 -17.02 0.37 -0.87
N GLU A 142 -17.80 -0.68 -1.15
CA GLU A 142 -17.35 -1.98 -1.65
C GLU A 142 -16.93 -1.99 -3.14
N ASP A 143 -17.28 -0.95 -3.90
CA ASP A 143 -16.81 -0.71 -5.28
C ASP A 143 -15.62 0.30 -5.32
N ALA A 144 -15.14 0.76 -4.15
CA ALA A 144 -14.00 1.67 -4.03
C ALA A 144 -12.65 0.94 -4.06
N ASP A 145 -12.65 -0.39 -4.04
CA ASP A 145 -11.51 -1.18 -4.48
C ASP A 145 -11.55 -1.17 -6.02
N GLY A 146 -10.68 -0.33 -6.59
CA GLY A 146 -10.69 0.05 -8.00
C GLY A 146 -11.04 -1.10 -8.94
N VAL A 147 -12.23 -1.00 -9.53
CA VAL A 147 -12.67 -1.88 -10.61
C VAL A 147 -11.68 -1.73 -11.77
N ARG A 148 -10.72 -2.66 -11.85
CA ARG A 148 -9.90 -2.89 -13.03
C ARG A 148 -10.83 -3.55 -14.07
N GLU A 149 -11.52 -2.75 -14.87
CA GLU A 149 -12.33 -3.30 -15.98
C GLU A 149 -11.40 -4.05 -16.96
N GLU A 150 -11.70 -5.32 -17.22
CA GLU A 150 -11.06 -6.12 -18.27
C GLU A 150 -11.17 -5.38 -19.62
N GLY A 151 -10.03 -4.98 -20.18
CA GLY A 151 -9.94 -4.36 -21.50
C GLY A 151 -9.55 -2.87 -21.53
N ASN A 152 -9.38 -2.21 -20.39
CA ASN A 152 -9.01 -0.79 -20.33
C ASN A 152 -7.51 -0.51 -20.15
N GLN A 153 -6.70 -1.50 -20.51
CA GLN A 153 -5.26 -1.51 -20.37
C GLN A 153 -4.59 -1.59 -21.74
N PHE A 154 -3.58 -0.78 -21.96
CA PHE A 154 -2.69 -0.89 -23.12
C PHE A 154 -1.24 -0.86 -22.67
N LEU A 155 -0.38 -1.39 -23.53
CA LEU A 155 1.05 -1.49 -23.30
C LEU A 155 1.76 -0.50 -24.19
N VAL A 156 2.68 0.28 -23.62
CA VAL A 156 3.61 1.12 -24.38
C VAL A 156 4.95 0.39 -24.42
N VAL A 157 5.25 -0.22 -25.56
CA VAL A 157 6.50 -0.95 -25.78
C VAL A 157 7.52 0.00 -26.38
N ARG A 158 8.65 0.20 -25.70
CA ARG A 158 9.76 1.05 -26.15
C ARG A 158 10.98 0.17 -26.38
N HIS A 159 11.67 0.43 -27.48
CA HIS A 159 12.93 -0.25 -27.78
C HIS A 159 13.97 0.80 -28.20
N PRO A 160 15.23 0.69 -27.76
CA PRO A 160 16.28 1.63 -28.12
C PRO A 160 16.41 1.80 -29.64
N GLY A 161 16.27 3.03 -30.13
CA GLY A 161 16.39 3.34 -31.56
C GLY A 161 15.16 3.03 -32.43
N LYS A 162 14.04 2.60 -31.84
CA LYS A 162 12.74 2.44 -32.52
C LYS A 162 11.69 3.39 -31.94
N VAL A 163 10.66 3.69 -32.72
CA VAL A 163 9.50 4.46 -32.24
C VAL A 163 8.68 3.59 -31.28
N PRO A 164 8.20 4.12 -30.13
CA PRO A 164 7.33 3.39 -29.21
C PRO A 164 6.08 2.86 -29.92
N VAL A 165 5.66 1.65 -29.56
CA VAL A 165 4.49 0.99 -30.13
C VAL A 165 3.47 0.73 -29.04
N ILE A 166 2.21 1.13 -29.30
CA ILE A 166 1.08 0.82 -28.42
C ILE A 166 0.52 -0.55 -28.81
N LYS A 167 0.39 -1.45 -27.84
CA LYS A 167 -0.22 -2.77 -28.00
C LYS A 167 -1.37 -2.95 -27.04
N HIS A 168 -2.39 -3.69 -27.45
CA HIS A 168 -3.47 -4.11 -26.57
C HIS A 168 -3.26 -5.60 -26.26
N PRO A 169 -3.14 -5.99 -24.98
CA PRO A 169 -2.94 -7.38 -24.61
C PRO A 169 -4.17 -8.20 -25.00
N VAL A 170 -3.94 -9.43 -25.49
CA VAL A 170 -5.00 -10.36 -25.88
C VAL A 170 -4.78 -11.65 -25.10
N GLY A 171 -5.76 -12.06 -24.29
CA GLY A 171 -5.61 -13.19 -23.37
C GLY A 171 -5.03 -12.76 -22.02
N GLN A 172 -4.33 -13.68 -21.35
CA GLN A 172 -3.67 -13.38 -20.07
C GLN A 172 -2.53 -12.39 -20.27
N LEU A 173 -2.47 -11.37 -19.41
CA LEU A 173 -1.56 -10.25 -19.55
C LEU A 173 -0.10 -10.69 -19.39
N GLU A 174 0.16 -11.55 -18.43
CA GLU A 174 1.48 -12.06 -18.06
C GLU A 174 2.09 -12.85 -19.23
N ASP A 175 1.32 -13.75 -19.84
CA ASP A 175 1.73 -14.51 -21.01
C ASP A 175 2.07 -13.59 -22.20
N TYR A 176 1.28 -12.54 -22.39
CA TYR A 176 1.47 -11.56 -23.46
C TYR A 176 2.74 -10.72 -23.23
N LEU A 177 3.02 -10.31 -22.00
CA LEU A 177 4.24 -9.59 -21.63
C LEU A 177 5.47 -10.46 -21.83
N LEU A 178 5.45 -11.70 -21.36
CA LEU A 178 6.54 -12.67 -21.55
C LEU A 178 6.82 -12.92 -23.03
N GLN A 179 5.78 -13.00 -23.88
CA GLN A 179 5.96 -13.16 -25.32
C GLN A 179 6.71 -11.97 -25.95
N ILE A 180 6.42 -10.74 -25.51
CA ILE A 180 7.09 -9.53 -26.02
C ILE A 180 8.53 -9.48 -25.53
N LEU A 181 8.77 -9.65 -24.23
CA LEU A 181 10.10 -9.60 -23.65
C LEU A 181 11.01 -10.72 -24.20
N LYS A 182 10.44 -11.89 -24.51
CA LYS A 182 11.16 -12.98 -25.18
C LYS A 182 11.52 -12.65 -26.63
N ALA A 183 10.64 -11.95 -27.34
CA ALA A 183 10.90 -11.55 -28.72
C ALA A 183 11.88 -10.38 -28.82
N ASP A 184 11.89 -9.50 -27.81
CA ASP A 184 12.75 -8.32 -27.75
C ASP A 184 13.23 -8.05 -26.30
N PRO A 185 14.34 -8.68 -25.87
CA PRO A 185 14.85 -8.58 -24.50
C PRO A 185 15.33 -7.17 -24.10
N LEU A 186 15.51 -6.27 -25.07
CA LEU A 186 15.91 -4.88 -24.81
C LEU A 186 14.71 -3.92 -24.78
N ALA A 187 13.49 -4.43 -24.96
CA ALA A 187 12.29 -3.62 -24.89
C ALA A 187 11.90 -3.34 -23.43
N THR A 188 11.57 -2.08 -23.13
CA THR A 188 10.91 -1.69 -21.88
C THR A 188 9.42 -1.56 -22.15
N ILE A 189 8.58 -2.04 -21.24
CA ILE A 189 7.13 -2.07 -21.44
C ILE A 189 6.45 -1.36 -20.29
N ASP A 190 5.76 -0.25 -20.59
CA ASP A 190 4.89 0.41 -19.63
C ASP A 190 3.48 -0.16 -19.75
N ILE A 191 2.94 -0.70 -18.66
CA ILE A 191 1.55 -1.06 -18.50
C ILE A 191 0.76 0.19 -18.16
N VAL A 192 -0.16 0.61 -19.04
CA VAL A 192 -1.01 1.77 -18.83
C VAL A 192 -2.45 1.35 -18.65
N THR A 193 -3.01 1.63 -17.47
CA THR A 193 -4.40 1.31 -17.13
C THR A 193 -5.18 2.60 -16.94
N HIS A 194 -6.24 2.78 -17.73
CA HIS A 194 -7.18 3.89 -17.56
C HIS A 194 -8.17 3.60 -16.43
N ARG A 195 -8.27 4.50 -15.45
CA ARG A 195 -9.37 4.48 -14.47
C ARG A 195 -10.64 5.01 -15.13
N TYR A 196 -11.77 4.30 -14.97
CA TYR A 196 -13.05 4.74 -15.54
C TYR A 196 -13.70 5.89 -14.72
N TYR A 197 -14.26 6.84 -15.47
CA TYR A 197 -15.17 7.96 -15.17
C TYR A 197 -15.13 8.68 -13.81
N GLY A 198 -14.63 9.93 -13.84
CA GLY A 198 -14.87 10.95 -12.82
C GLY A 198 -13.63 11.40 -12.05
N VAL A 199 -12.61 10.56 -11.99
CA VAL A 199 -11.32 10.87 -11.34
C VAL A 199 -10.23 10.74 -12.38
N GLY A 200 -9.75 11.88 -12.90
CA GLY A 200 -8.64 11.88 -13.87
C GLY A 200 -7.41 11.19 -13.29
N GLY A 201 -6.83 10.26 -14.04
CA GLY A 201 -5.58 9.58 -13.67
C GLY A 201 -5.29 8.39 -14.58
N GLN A 202 -4.02 8.26 -14.98
CA GLN A 202 -3.48 7.05 -15.60
C GLN A 202 -2.62 6.36 -14.55
N PHE A 203 -2.80 5.05 -14.37
CA PHE A 203 -1.83 4.24 -13.65
C PHE A 203 -0.83 3.70 -14.67
N VAL A 204 0.45 3.94 -14.43
CA VAL A 204 1.55 3.47 -15.28
C VAL A 204 2.46 2.65 -14.38
N GLU A 205 2.69 1.41 -14.78
CA GLU A 205 3.51 0.44 -14.07
C GLU A 205 4.49 -0.19 -15.05
N ASP A 206 5.72 -0.45 -14.61
CA ASP A 206 6.69 -1.15 -15.46
C ASP A 206 6.39 -2.65 -15.48
N ALA A 207 6.49 -3.29 -16.66
CA ALA A 207 6.17 -4.70 -16.81
C ALA A 207 7.10 -5.63 -16.01
N ASP A 208 8.38 -5.28 -15.84
CA ASP A 208 9.31 -6.10 -15.07
C ASP A 208 8.96 -6.03 -13.57
N GLU A 209 8.57 -4.85 -13.08
CA GLU A 209 8.07 -4.65 -11.71
C GLU A 209 6.77 -5.43 -11.47
N TYR A 210 5.81 -5.30 -12.40
CA TYR A 210 4.54 -6.04 -12.36
C TYR A 210 4.73 -7.57 -12.33
N LEU A 211 5.59 -8.11 -13.20
CA LEU A 211 5.89 -9.55 -13.22
C LEU A 211 6.56 -10.00 -11.92
N HIS A 212 7.44 -9.19 -11.35
CA HIS A 212 8.08 -9.48 -10.07
C HIS A 212 7.07 -9.49 -8.92
N GLU A 213 6.14 -8.54 -8.85
CA GLU A 213 5.05 -8.53 -7.86
C GLU A 213 4.17 -9.78 -7.94
N MET A 214 3.89 -10.23 -9.17
CA MET A 214 3.13 -11.47 -9.42
C MET A 214 3.94 -12.75 -9.16
N GLY A 215 5.22 -12.63 -8.77
CA GLY A 215 6.11 -13.75 -8.48
C GLY A 215 6.57 -14.51 -9.73
N ILE A 216 6.44 -13.90 -10.91
CA ILE A 216 6.80 -14.48 -12.20
C ILE A 216 8.22 -14.05 -12.55
N LYS A 217 9.14 -15.01 -12.59
CA LYS A 217 10.51 -14.77 -13.03
C LYS A 217 10.62 -14.92 -14.54
N TRP A 218 11.06 -13.86 -15.20
CA TRP A 218 11.52 -13.88 -16.58
C TRP A 218 13.05 -13.77 -16.57
N GLU A 219 13.74 -14.80 -17.06
CA GLU A 219 15.19 -14.75 -17.27
C GLU A 219 15.44 -14.48 -18.75
N ALA A 220 16.08 -13.36 -19.05
CA ALA A 220 16.64 -13.12 -20.38
C ALA A 220 17.85 -14.04 -20.55
N GLU A 221 17.72 -15.08 -21.39
CA GLU A 221 18.85 -15.91 -21.85
C GLU A 221 19.86 -15.09 -22.68
#